data_AF-A0A1M6ZIY8-F1
#
_entry.id   AF-A0A1M6ZIY8-F1
#
_cell.length_a   1.000
_cell.length_b   1.000
_cell.length_c   1.000
_cell.angle_alpha   90.00
_cell.angle_beta   90.00
_cell.angle_gamma   90.00
#
_symmetry.space_group_name_H-M   'P 1'
#
loop_
_entity.id
_entity.type
_entity.pdbx_description
1 polymer ?
#
loop_
_entity_poly.entity_id
_entity_poly.type
_entity_poly.pdbx_seq_one_letter_code
_entity_poly.pdbx_strand_id
1 'polypeptide(L)'
;MRPKKRSALIKPSLLLAAASHTAMGIAVGLGFAFLATHITALGIATLINYGPTPDVVMIMFVGTCAITFGIGATLTGLAITLTEDPDNTGRE
;
A
#
# COMPACT_ATOMS: atom_id res chain seq x y z
N MET A 1 -7.71 2.42 -43.64
CA MET A 1 -7.29 2.68 -42.24
C MET A 1 -7.62 1.46 -41.39
N ARG A 2 -6.63 0.80 -40.80
CA ARG A 2 -6.83 -0.38 -39.94
C ARG A 2 -6.94 0.12 -38.50
N PRO A 3 -8.02 -0.14 -37.75
CA PRO A 3 -8.10 0.29 -36.36
C PRO A 3 -7.02 -0.45 -35.58
N LYS A 4 -6.00 0.29 -35.14
CA LYS A 4 -4.95 -0.22 -34.29
C LYS A 4 -5.62 -0.53 -32.95
N LYS A 5 -5.91 -1.81 -32.70
CA LYS A 5 -6.21 -2.31 -31.36
C LYS A 5 -5.02 -1.87 -30.49
N ARG A 6 -5.16 -0.77 -29.73
CA ARG A 6 -4.27 -0.47 -28.61
C ARG A 6 -4.54 -1.61 -27.64
N SER A 7 -3.73 -2.65 -27.77
CA SER A 7 -3.60 -3.68 -26.74
C SER A 7 -3.47 -2.93 -25.43
N ALA A 8 -4.41 -3.17 -24.51
CA ALA A 8 -4.36 -2.69 -23.13
C ALA A 8 -3.24 -3.44 -22.38
N LEU A 9 -2.04 -3.41 -22.95
CA LEU A 9 -0.84 -3.99 -22.38
C LEU A 9 -0.37 -2.99 -21.36
N ILE A 10 -0.74 -3.21 -20.10
CA ILE A 10 -0.24 -2.45 -18.97
C ILE A 10 1.29 -2.40 -19.10
N LYS A 11 1.87 -1.19 -19.18
CA LYS A 11 3.32 -1.03 -19.32
C LYS A 11 3.97 -1.80 -18.16
N PRO A 12 4.91 -2.74 -18.41
CA PRO A 12 5.57 -3.50 -17.35
C PRO A 12 6.23 -2.61 -16.30
N SER A 13 6.68 -1.41 -16.68
CA SER A 13 7.21 -0.39 -15.79
C SER A 13 6.17 0.14 -14.79
N LEU A 14 4.92 0.30 -15.21
CA LEU A 14 3.83 0.78 -14.35
C LEU A 14 3.40 -0.30 -13.35
N LEU A 15 3.42 -1.58 -13.74
CA LEU A 15 3.23 -2.70 -12.81
C LEU A 15 4.37 -2.78 -11.80
N LEU A 16 5.62 -2.61 -12.24
CA LEU A 16 6.78 -2.63 -11.36
C LEU A 16 6.76 -1.45 -10.36
N ALA A 17 6.40 -0.25 -10.82
CA ALA A 17 6.22 0.92 -9.96
C ALA A 17 5.09 0.71 -8.94
N ALA A 18 3.93 0.22 -9.37
CA ALA A 18 2.85 -0.11 -8.45
C ALA A 18 3.28 -1.17 -7.42
N ALA A 19 4.00 -2.21 -7.84
CA ALA A 19 4.51 -3.24 -6.94
C ALA A 19 5.54 -2.71 -5.94
N SER A 20 6.46 -1.83 -6.35
CA SER A 20 7.46 -1.24 -5.46
C SER A 20 6.81 -0.34 -4.41
N HIS A 21 5.85 0.50 -4.81
CA HIS A 21 5.07 1.33 -3.89
C HIS A 21 4.22 0.48 -2.93
N THR A 22 3.63 -0.60 -3.41
CA THR A 22 2.90 -1.55 -2.56
C THR A 22 3.83 -2.15 -1.50
N ALA A 23 5.01 -2.64 -1.91
CA ALA A 23 5.98 -3.26 -1.00
C ALA A 23 6.49 -2.25 0.05
N MET A 24 6.80 -1.01 -0.37
CA MET A 24 7.15 0.08 0.53
C MET A 24 6.03 0.36 1.54
N GLY A 25 4.78 0.47 1.08
CA GLY A 25 3.63 0.67 1.95
C GLY A 25 3.46 -0.45 2.98
N ILE A 26 3.56 -1.71 2.55
CA ILE A 26 3.50 -2.87 3.46
C ILE A 26 4.59 -2.78 4.52
N ALA A 27 5.84 -2.48 4.14
CA ALA A 27 6.95 -2.35 5.09
C ALA A 27 6.68 -1.25 6.14
N VAL A 28 6.17 -0.09 5.71
CA VAL A 28 5.78 1.00 6.62
C VAL A 28 4.63 0.58 7.53
N GLY A 29 3.60 -0.08 7.00
CA GLY A 29 2.46 -0.59 7.78
C GLY A 29 2.86 -1.61 8.84
N LEU A 30 3.78 -2.52 8.51
CA LEU A 30 4.34 -3.48 9.47
C LEU A 30 5.19 -2.78 10.54
N GLY A 31 6.03 -1.82 10.15
CA GLY A 31 6.79 -0.99 11.09
C GLY A 31 5.89 -0.21 12.05
N PHE A 32 4.80 0.38 11.52
CA PHE A 32 3.79 1.05 12.32
C PHE A 32 3.11 0.09 13.30
N ALA A 33 2.67 -1.09 12.84
CA ALA A 33 2.04 -2.08 13.72
C ALA A 33 2.99 -2.56 14.83
N PHE A 34 4.26 -2.73 14.52
CA PHE A 34 5.30 -3.06 15.51
C PHE A 34 5.43 -1.96 16.55
N LEU A 35 5.56 -0.70 16.13
CA LEU A 35 5.69 0.44 17.03
C LEU A 35 4.44 0.63 17.91
N ALA A 36 3.25 0.51 17.29
CA ALA A 36 1.97 0.64 17.96
C ALA A 36 1.79 -0.40 19.09
N THR A 37 2.25 -1.63 18.85
CA THR A 37 2.11 -2.73 19.81
C THR A 37 3.22 -2.76 20.87
N HIS A 38 4.43 -2.28 20.56
CA HIS A 38 5.57 -2.36 21.47
C HIS A 38 5.81 -1.09 22.30
N ILE A 39 5.24 0.06 21.91
CA ILE A 39 5.25 1.25 22.76
C ILE A 39 4.12 1.14 23.78
N THR A 40 4.48 0.79 25.02
CA THR A 40 3.52 0.62 26.13
C THR A 40 2.64 1.84 26.37
N ALA A 41 3.17 3.05 26.15
CA ALA A 41 2.43 4.31 26.30
C ALA A 41 1.21 4.43 25.37
N LEU A 42 1.18 3.70 24.25
CA LEU A 42 0.05 3.67 23.32
C LEU A 42 -1.07 2.71 23.77
N GLY A 43 -0.78 1.78 24.69
CA GLY A 43 -1.76 0.87 25.28
C GLY A 43 -2.37 -0.18 24.32
N ILE A 44 -1.97 -0.20 23.04
CA ILE A 44 -2.59 -1.05 22.01
C ILE A 44 -2.43 -2.54 22.32
N ALA A 45 -1.23 -3.00 22.72
CA ALA A 45 -1.03 -4.40 23.08
C ALA A 45 -1.87 -4.81 24.31
N THR A 46 -2.00 -3.93 25.31
CA THR A 46 -2.88 -4.18 26.47
C THR A 46 -4.33 -4.30 26.04
N LEU A 47 -4.79 -3.43 25.12
CA LEU A 47 -6.15 -3.47 24.60
C LEU A 47 -6.42 -4.76 23.80
N ILE A 48 -5.49 -5.17 22.95
CA ILE A 48 -5.57 -6.43 22.19
C ILE A 48 -5.65 -7.63 23.16
N ASN A 49 -4.83 -7.64 24.21
CA ASN A 49 -4.78 -8.72 25.19
C ASN A 49 -6.01 -8.81 26.11
N TYR A 50 -6.86 -7.78 26.14
CA TYR A 50 -8.09 -7.80 26.94
C TYR A 50 -9.22 -8.59 26.27
N GLY A 51 -9.14 -8.80 24.95
CA GLY A 51 -10.17 -9.50 24.18
C GLY A 51 -10.18 -11.02 24.41
N PRO A 52 -11.30 -11.70 24.06
CA PRO A 52 -11.41 -13.16 24.20
C PRO A 52 -10.52 -13.95 23.23
N THR A 53 -10.02 -13.30 22.16
CA THR A 53 -9.22 -13.93 21.09
C THR A 53 -8.03 -13.05 20.68
N PRO A 54 -7.07 -12.81 21.61
CA PRO A 54 -6.01 -11.81 21.43
C PRO A 54 -5.10 -12.07 20.23
N ASP A 55 -4.74 -13.32 19.94
CA ASP A 55 -3.95 -13.69 18.76
C ASP A 55 -4.66 -13.31 17.45
N VAL A 56 -5.96 -13.57 17.35
CA VAL A 56 -6.75 -13.25 16.14
C VAL A 56 -6.81 -11.74 15.94
N VAL A 57 -7.05 -10.99 17.03
CA VAL A 57 -7.11 -9.53 16.99
C VAL A 57 -5.75 -8.94 16.63
N MET A 58 -4.64 -9.51 17.13
CA MET A 58 -3.28 -9.10 16.76
C MET A 58 -3.04 -9.30 15.26
N ILE A 59 -3.38 -10.47 14.70
CA ILE A 59 -3.24 -10.75 13.27
C ILE A 59 -4.10 -9.79 12.44
N MET A 60 -5.35 -9.54 12.86
CA MET A 60 -6.23 -8.58 12.18
C MET A 60 -5.67 -7.16 12.23
N PHE A 61 -5.12 -6.72 13.36
CA PHE A 61 -4.50 -5.42 13.51
C PHE A 61 -3.30 -5.26 12.57
N VAL A 62 -2.33 -6.17 12.66
CA VAL A 62 -1.11 -6.16 11.82
C VAL A 62 -1.48 -6.22 10.34
N GLY A 63 -2.40 -7.13 9.98
CA GLY A 63 -2.89 -7.29 8.61
C GLY A 63 -3.58 -6.03 8.09
N THR A 64 -4.42 -5.39 8.91
CA THR A 64 -5.10 -4.15 8.56
C THR A 64 -4.09 -3.01 8.34
N CYS A 65 -3.08 -2.88 9.20
CA CYS A 65 -2.03 -1.88 9.02
C CYS A 65 -1.26 -2.12 7.71
N ALA A 66 -0.80 -3.35 7.46
CA ALA A 66 -0.07 -3.70 6.25
C ALA A 66 -0.89 -3.43 4.97
N ILE A 67 -2.17 -3.84 4.95
CA ILE A 67 -3.06 -3.66 3.80
C ILE A 67 -3.37 -2.18 3.59
N THR A 68 -3.69 -1.43 4.64
CA THR A 68 -4.07 -0.02 4.53
C THR A 68 -2.92 0.82 4.00
N PHE A 69 -1.71 0.66 4.56
CA PHE A 69 -0.53 1.36 4.07
C PHE A 69 -0.11 0.87 2.68
N GLY A 70 -0.23 -0.44 2.41
CA GLY A 70 0.00 -1.00 1.07
C GLY A 70 -0.89 -0.32 0.03
N ILE A 71 -2.21 -0.36 0.20
CA ILE A 71 -3.19 0.27 -0.71
C ILE A 71 -2.90 1.77 -0.87
N GLY A 72 -2.70 2.49 0.24
CA GLY A 72 -2.42 3.93 0.22
C GLY A 72 -1.17 4.25 -0.60
N ALA A 73 -0.06 3.56 -0.32
CA ALA A 73 1.20 3.77 -1.04
C ALA A 73 1.08 3.40 -2.52
N THR A 74 0.39 2.31 -2.87
CA THR A 74 0.16 1.91 -4.27
C THR A 74 -0.62 2.98 -5.02
N LEU A 75 -1.72 3.48 -4.44
CA LEU A 75 -2.57 4.49 -5.08
C LEU A 75 -1.80 5.81 -5.24
N THR A 76 -1.07 6.24 -4.22
CA THR A 76 -0.24 7.45 -4.28
C THR A 76 0.88 7.30 -5.31
N GLY A 77 1.60 6.19 -5.30
CA GLY A 77 2.68 5.91 -6.24
C GLY A 77 2.20 5.82 -7.69
N LEU A 78 1.03 5.22 -7.91
CA LEU A 78 0.39 5.17 -9.21
C LEU A 78 -0.04 6.56 -9.69
N ALA A 79 -0.63 7.37 -8.80
CA ALA A 79 -1.01 8.75 -9.13
C ALA A 79 0.21 9.58 -9.55
N ILE A 80 1.32 9.50 -8.80
CA ILE A 80 2.57 10.19 -9.13
C ILE A 80 3.11 9.71 -10.49
N THR A 81 3.21 8.38 -10.68
CA THR A 81 3.70 7.78 -11.93
C THR A 81 2.87 8.19 -13.15
N LEU A 82 1.55 8.29 -13.00
CA LEU A 82 0.64 8.72 -14.08
C LEU A 82 0.74 10.22 -14.36
N THR A 83 0.98 11.04 -13.34
CA THR A 83 1.17 12.49 -13.50
C THR A 83 2.53 12.83 -14.13
N GLU A 84 3.58 12.03 -13.88
CA GLU A 84 4.92 12.22 -14.45
C GLU A 84 5.15 11.58 -15.84
N ASP A 85 4.18 10.85 -16.43
CA ASP A 85 4.34 10.26 -17.78
C ASP A 85 4.37 11.38 -18.85
N PRO A 86 5.47 11.55 -19.62
CA PRO A 86 5.67 12.65 -20.57
C PRO A 86 4.70 12.62 -21.77
N ASP A 87 3.92 11.56 -21.97
CA ASP A 87 2.85 11.53 -23.00
C ASP A 87 1.65 12.43 -22.64
N ASN A 88 1.59 12.96 -21.41
CA ASN A 88 0.62 13.99 -20.97
C ASN A 88 1.14 15.43 -21.13
N THR A 89 2.46 15.63 -21.32
CA THR A 89 3.09 16.95 -21.41
C THR A 89 3.21 17.47 -22.85
N GLY A 90 2.80 16.67 -23.85
CA GLY A 90 2.80 17.06 -25.28
C GLY A 90 1.50 17.73 -25.76
N ARG A 91 0.69 18.28 -24.85
CA ARG A 91 -0.56 19.01 -25.16
C ARG A 91 -0.67 20.29 -24.33
N GLU A 92 0.35 21.13 -24.38
CA GLU A 92 0.25 22.54 -24.06
C GLU A 92 0.92 23.37 -25.16
#